data_AF-A0A3D5AWV6-F1
#
_entry.id   AF-A0A3D5AWV6-F1
#
_cell.length_a   1.000
_cell.length_b   1.000
_cell.length_c   1.000
_cell.angle_alpha   90.00
_cell.angle_beta   90.00
_cell.angle_gamma   90.00
#
_symmetry.space_group_name_H-M   'P 1'
#
loop_
_entity.id
_entity.type
_entity.pdbx_description
1 polymer ?
#
loop_
_entity_poly.entity_id
_entity_poly.type
_entity_poly.pdbx_seq_one_letter_code
_entity_poly.pdbx_strand_id
1 'polypeptide(L)'
;MTSDLSVIGLLLQASIPVKIVMILLILASLVSWTIIFTKRRLIRRTRSASDNFEASFWSGGDLNTLYQSASRSKGGTIGMASIFEGGFREFNGGLQGGQSNPDKLIEECRRAMHVSQMREVDRLEQGLAPLATIGSTSPYVGLFGTVWG
;
A
#
# COMPACT_ATOMS: atom_id res chain seq x y z
N MET A 1 41.10 33.09 -16.82
CA MET A 1 40.73 31.77 -17.38
C MET A 1 40.10 30.98 -16.26
N THR A 2 38.83 31.26 -15.96
CA THR A 2 38.05 30.50 -14.99
C THR A 2 37.57 29.25 -15.71
N SER A 3 38.14 28.11 -15.35
CA SER A 3 37.56 26.83 -15.71
C SER A 3 36.16 26.82 -15.09
N ASP A 4 35.13 27.11 -15.89
CA ASP A 4 33.75 26.93 -15.48
C ASP A 4 33.60 25.44 -15.20
N LEU A 5 33.74 25.09 -13.91
CA LEU A 5 33.34 23.82 -13.32
C LEU A 5 31.81 23.72 -13.40
N SER A 6 31.30 23.71 -14.63
CA SER A 6 29.91 23.45 -14.93
C SER A 6 29.67 21.97 -14.69
N VAL A 7 28.68 21.66 -13.85
CA VAL A 7 28.24 20.29 -13.59
C VAL A 7 27.93 19.56 -14.89
N ILE A 8 27.40 20.27 -15.88
CA ILE A 8 27.12 19.77 -17.23
C ILE A 8 28.43 19.44 -17.98
N GLY A 9 29.48 20.27 -17.83
CA GLY A 9 30.79 20.04 -18.46
C GLY A 9 31.49 18.79 -17.94
N LEU A 10 31.45 18.57 -16.62
CA LEU A 10 31.98 17.36 -15.97
C LEU A 10 31.20 16.10 -16.40
N LEU A 11 29.87 16.21 -16.49
CA LEU A 11 29.00 15.13 -16.99
C LEU A 11 29.29 14.78 -18.46
N LEU A 12 29.54 15.79 -19.31
CA LEU A 12 29.85 15.58 -20.73
C LEU A 12 31.22 14.94 -20.94
N GLN A 13 32.19 15.20 -20.06
CA GLN A 13 33.52 14.58 -20.10
C GLN A 13 33.55 13.16 -19.53
N ALA A 14 32.53 12.74 -18.76
CA ALA A 14 32.46 11.40 -18.18
C ALA A 14 32.41 10.29 -19.26
N SER A 15 32.96 9.12 -18.91
CA SER A 15 32.96 7.94 -19.77
C SER A 15 31.53 7.41 -20.02
N ILE A 16 31.33 6.68 -21.12
CA ILE A 16 30.03 6.13 -21.51
C ILE A 16 29.38 5.29 -20.38
N PRO A 17 30.12 4.41 -19.67
CA PRO A 17 29.55 3.64 -18.55
C PRO A 17 28.98 4.53 -17.44
N VAL A 18 29.71 5.59 -17.06
CA VAL A 18 29.28 6.53 -16.01
C VAL A 18 28.00 7.26 -16.42
N LYS A 19 27.91 7.70 -17.68
CA LYS A 19 26.69 8.33 -18.23
C LYS A 19 25.47 7.41 -18.14
N ILE A 20 25.62 6.13 -18.44
CA ILE A 20 24.54 5.14 -18.31
C ILE A 20 24.10 4.99 -16.84
N VAL A 21 25.06 4.86 -15.93
CA VAL A 21 24.79 4.75 -14.48
C VAL A 21 24.00 5.97 -13.98
N MET A 22 24.39 7.18 -14.35
CA MET A 22 23.71 8.40 -13.94
C MET A 22 22.28 8.48 -14.48
N ILE A 23 22.06 8.12 -15.75
CA ILE A 23 20.71 8.07 -16.34
C ILE A 23 19.84 7.05 -15.60
N LEU A 24 20.37 5.86 -15.31
CA LEU A 24 19.65 4.81 -14.57
C LEU A 24 19.25 5.30 -13.17
N LEU A 25 20.17 5.94 -12.44
CA LEU A 25 19.88 6.50 -11.11
C LEU A 25 18.79 7.59 -11.17
N ILE A 26 18.81 8.44 -12.19
CA ILE A 26 17.76 9.45 -12.41
C ILE A 26 16.40 8.77 -12.64
N LEU A 27 16.35 7.77 -13.53
CA LEU A 27 15.11 7.02 -13.80
C LEU A 27 14.59 6.30 -12.55
N ALA A 28 15.49 5.65 -11.80
CA ALA A 28 15.14 4.99 -10.54
C ALA A 28 14.57 5.97 -9.51
N SER A 29 15.12 7.20 -9.45
CA SER A 29 14.59 8.28 -8.61
C SER A 29 13.17 8.70 -9.01
N LEU A 30 12.91 8.87 -10.31
CA LEU A 30 11.57 9.21 -10.82
C LEU A 30 10.54 8.11 -10.51
N VAL A 31 10.91 6.84 -10.68
CA VAL A 31 10.07 5.69 -10.31
C VAL A 31 9.79 5.67 -8.82
N SER A 32 10.82 5.88 -7.99
CA SER A 32 10.68 5.93 -6.53
C SER A 32 9.69 6.99 -6.08
N TRP A 33 9.81 8.22 -6.58
CA TRP A 33 8.87 9.31 -6.29
C TRP A 33 7.44 8.97 -6.72
N THR A 34 7.27 8.38 -7.90
CA THR A 34 5.95 7.97 -8.40
C THR A 34 5.28 6.96 -7.46
N ILE A 35 6.03 5.97 -6.97
CA ILE A 35 5.54 4.98 -6.00
C ILE A 35 5.21 5.66 -4.67
N ILE A 36 6.10 6.52 -4.16
CA ILE A 36 5.90 7.25 -2.89
C ILE A 36 4.60 8.06 -2.90
N PHE A 37 4.35 8.85 -3.96
CA PHE A 37 3.12 9.65 -4.04
C PHE A 37 1.88 8.78 -4.15
N THR A 38 1.92 7.72 -4.95
CA THR A 38 0.80 6.78 -5.11
C THR A 38 0.47 6.10 -3.77
N LYS A 39 1.49 5.59 -3.07
CA LYS A 39 1.33 4.95 -1.75
C LYS A 39 0.83 5.92 -0.69
N ARG A 40 1.36 7.15 -0.66
CA ARG A 40 0.89 8.18 0.26
C ARG A 40 -0.58 8.50 0.06
N ARG A 41 -1.05 8.58 -1.20
CA ARG A 41 -2.47 8.79 -1.52
C ARG A 41 -3.34 7.60 -1.10
N LEU A 42 -2.89 6.38 -1.37
CA LEU A 42 -3.58 5.14 -0.98
C LEU A 42 -3.78 5.08 0.54
N ILE A 43 -2.69 5.19 1.32
CA ILE A 43 -2.74 5.10 2.78
C ILE A 43 -3.65 6.18 3.37
N ARG A 44 -3.56 7.43 2.87
CA ARG A 44 -4.43 8.52 3.31
C ARG A 44 -5.91 8.24 3.06
N ARG A 45 -6.25 7.69 1.88
CA ARG A 45 -7.62 7.32 1.54
C ARG A 45 -8.14 6.19 2.42
N THR A 46 -7.35 5.14 2.62
CA THR A 46 -7.73 4.01 3.48
C THR A 46 -7.91 4.45 4.92
N ARG A 47 -7.02 5.31 5.44
CA ARG A 47 -7.15 5.87 6.80
C ARG A 47 -8.43 6.69 6.96
N SER A 48 -8.67 7.64 6.06
CA SER A 48 -9.89 8.46 6.11
C SER A 48 -11.17 7.61 5.99
N ALA A 49 -11.16 6.57 5.15
CA ALA A 49 -12.28 5.64 5.06
C ALA A 49 -12.49 4.84 6.35
N SER A 50 -11.42 4.38 6.99
CA SER A 50 -11.49 3.73 8.30
C SER A 50 -12.03 4.66 9.38
N ASP A 51 -11.53 5.90 9.47
CA ASP A 51 -11.96 6.88 10.47
C ASP A 51 -13.48 7.19 10.33
N ASN A 52 -13.96 7.34 9.09
CA ASN A 52 -15.39 7.56 8.80
C ASN A 52 -16.25 6.35 9.17
N PHE A 53 -15.75 5.14 8.88
CA PHE A 53 -16.44 3.90 9.23
C PHE A 53 -16.50 3.71 10.74
N GLU A 54 -15.38 3.94 11.44
CA GLU A 54 -15.28 3.86 12.90
C GLU A 54 -16.25 4.83 13.58
N ALA A 55 -16.31 6.09 13.13
CA ALA A 55 -17.28 7.05 13.64
C ALA A 55 -18.74 6.58 13.45
N SER A 56 -19.05 6.00 12.28
CA SER A 56 -20.38 5.46 12.01
C SER A 56 -20.70 4.24 12.86
N PHE A 57 -19.72 3.35 13.05
CA PHE A 57 -19.84 2.16 13.89
C PHE A 57 -20.12 2.51 15.36
N TRP A 58 -19.41 3.49 15.91
CA TRP A 58 -19.61 3.94 17.30
C TRP A 58 -20.82 4.83 17.51
N SER A 59 -21.41 5.38 16.45
CA SER A 59 -22.63 6.21 16.55
C SER A 59 -23.88 5.44 17.01
N GLY A 60 -23.81 4.11 17.13
CA GLY A 60 -24.89 3.26 17.65
C GLY A 60 -25.95 2.89 16.60
N GLY A 61 -25.65 3.05 15.31
CA GLY A 61 -26.53 2.61 14.21
C GLY A 61 -26.68 1.09 14.11
N ASP A 62 -27.72 0.64 13.40
CA ASP A 62 -27.96 -0.78 13.16
C ASP A 62 -26.81 -1.41 12.33
N LEU A 63 -26.17 -2.45 12.86
CA LEU A 63 -25.08 -3.18 12.21
C LEU A 63 -25.47 -3.73 10.83
N ASN A 64 -26.74 -4.09 10.62
CA ASN A 64 -27.22 -4.51 9.30
C ASN A 64 -27.21 -3.35 8.29
N THR A 65 -27.53 -2.13 8.72
CA THR A 65 -27.46 -0.95 7.85
C THR A 65 -26.01 -0.60 7.50
N LEU A 66 -25.10 -0.69 8.49
CA LEU A 66 -23.66 -0.57 8.27
C LEU A 66 -23.16 -1.60 7.26
N TYR A 67 -23.57 -2.86 7.39
CA TYR A 67 -23.19 -3.92 6.45
C TYR A 67 -23.70 -3.66 5.03
N GLN A 68 -24.96 -3.24 4.88
CA GLN A 68 -25.50 -2.90 3.56
C GLN A 68 -24.77 -1.69 2.93
N SER A 69 -24.42 -0.70 3.73
CA SER A 69 -23.67 0.48 3.26
C SER A 69 -22.25 0.10 2.82
N ALA A 70 -21.58 -0.80 3.56
CA ALA A 70 -20.28 -1.33 3.20
C ALA A 70 -20.37 -2.13 1.88
N SER A 71 -21.26 -3.12 1.83
CA SER A 71 -21.44 -4.01 0.68
C SER A 71 -21.83 -3.28 -0.62
N ARG A 72 -22.58 -2.17 -0.54
CA ARG A 72 -23.02 -1.38 -1.70
C ARG A 72 -22.03 -0.33 -2.18
N SER A 73 -20.87 -0.18 -1.52
CA SER A 73 -19.84 0.76 -1.94
C SER A 73 -19.32 0.38 -3.34
N LYS A 74 -19.63 1.21 -4.36
CA LYS A 74 -19.29 0.99 -5.78
C LYS A 74 -17.78 0.90 -6.07
N GLY A 75 -16.91 1.16 -5.09
CA GLY A 75 -15.45 1.05 -5.21
C GLY A 75 -14.84 -0.12 -4.42
N GLY A 76 -15.68 -1.00 -3.85
CA GLY A 76 -15.27 -1.95 -2.82
C GLY A 76 -15.16 -1.28 -1.45
N THR A 77 -15.26 -2.08 -0.40
CA THR A 77 -14.91 -1.68 0.96
C THR A 77 -13.39 -1.62 1.11
N ILE A 78 -12.89 -0.66 1.87
CA ILE A 78 -11.46 -0.51 2.15
C ILE A 78 -11.25 -0.24 3.63
N GLY A 79 -10.09 -0.66 4.16
CA GLY A 79 -9.75 -0.40 5.55
C GLY A 79 -10.63 -1.19 6.52
N MET A 80 -11.10 -0.55 7.59
CA MET A 80 -11.92 -1.24 8.61
C MET A 80 -13.25 -1.78 8.07
N ALA A 81 -13.83 -1.11 7.07
CA ALA A 81 -15.10 -1.52 6.48
C ALA A 81 -15.03 -2.89 5.80
N SER A 82 -13.90 -3.23 5.15
CA SER A 82 -13.75 -4.54 4.49
C SER A 82 -13.52 -5.66 5.49
N ILE A 83 -12.85 -5.36 6.61
CA ILE A 83 -12.69 -6.29 7.74
C ILE A 83 -14.06 -6.60 8.36
N PHE A 84 -14.85 -5.57 8.65
CA PHE A 84 -16.20 -5.72 9.18
C PHE A 84 -17.11 -6.50 8.22
N GLU A 85 -17.09 -6.17 6.93
CA GLU A 85 -17.89 -6.88 5.94
C GLU A 85 -17.55 -8.37 5.88
N GLY A 86 -16.27 -8.74 5.93
CA GLY A 86 -15.81 -10.13 5.94
C GLY A 86 -16.33 -10.91 7.15
N GLY A 87 -16.21 -10.34 8.35
CA GLY A 87 -16.73 -10.97 9.58
C GLY A 87 -18.26 -11.06 9.62
N PHE A 88 -18.94 -9.98 9.27
CA PHE A 88 -20.40 -9.89 9.35
C PHE A 88 -21.09 -10.76 8.28
N ARG A 89 -20.43 -11.00 7.15
CA ARG A 89 -20.89 -11.96 6.14
C ARG A 89 -20.95 -13.39 6.70
N GLU A 90 -19.90 -13.84 7.38
CA GLU A 90 -19.90 -15.16 8.04
C GLU A 90 -20.89 -15.22 9.20
N PHE A 91 -21.04 -14.13 9.94
CA PHE A 91 -22.04 -14.04 11.02
C PHE A 91 -23.46 -14.28 10.49
N ASN A 92 -23.86 -13.54 9.45
CA ASN A 92 -25.17 -13.69 8.82
C ASN A 92 -25.34 -15.06 8.15
N GLY A 93 -24.28 -15.59 7.53
CA GLY A 93 -24.28 -16.92 6.92
C GLY A 93 -24.49 -18.03 7.95
N GLY A 94 -23.78 -17.96 9.08
CA GLY A 94 -23.90 -18.95 10.15
C GLY A 94 -25.24 -18.91 10.88
N LEU A 95 -25.83 -17.72 11.07
CA LEU A 95 -27.19 -17.59 11.60
C LEU A 95 -28.23 -18.22 10.67
N GLN A 96 -28.15 -17.96 9.36
CA GLN A 96 -29.06 -18.55 8.37
C GLN A 96 -28.86 -20.05 8.18
N GLY A 97 -27.62 -20.53 8.32
CA GLY A 97 -27.26 -21.95 8.25
C GLY A 97 -27.65 -22.76 9.49
N GLY A 98 -28.31 -22.15 10.48
CA GLY A 98 -28.75 -22.84 11.71
C GLY A 98 -27.59 -23.26 12.61
N GLN A 99 -26.47 -22.51 12.61
CA GLN A 99 -25.33 -22.81 13.49
C GLN A 99 -25.72 -22.61 14.96
N SER A 100 -26.07 -23.69 15.65
CA SER A 100 -26.55 -23.64 17.05
C SER A 100 -25.45 -23.43 18.10
N ASN A 101 -24.19 -23.31 17.68
CA ASN A 101 -23.07 -23.11 18.59
C ASN A 101 -22.52 -21.68 18.43
N PRO A 102 -22.82 -20.77 19.39
CA PRO A 102 -22.35 -19.39 19.37
C PRO A 102 -20.82 -19.27 19.32
N ASP A 103 -20.09 -20.16 20.00
CA ASP A 103 -18.62 -20.10 20.04
C ASP A 103 -18.02 -20.38 18.67
N LYS A 104 -18.57 -21.37 17.95
CA LYS A 104 -18.16 -21.66 16.57
C LYS A 104 -18.48 -20.50 15.64
N LEU A 105 -19.66 -19.88 15.77
CA LEU A 105 -20.04 -18.73 14.95
C LEU A 105 -19.07 -17.56 15.15
N ILE A 106 -18.72 -17.25 16.40
CA ILE A 106 -17.80 -16.15 16.72
C ILE A 106 -16.38 -16.46 16.19
N GLU A 107 -15.92 -17.70 16.30
CA GLU A 107 -14.61 -18.10 15.78
C GLU A 107 -14.54 -17.98 14.26
N GLU A 108 -15.58 -18.39 13.55
CA GLU A 108 -15.70 -18.25 12.09
C GLU A 108 -15.69 -16.77 11.67
N CYS A 109 -16.42 -15.91 12.38
CA CYS A 109 -16.41 -14.47 12.16
C CYS A 109 -15.00 -13.88 12.37
N ARG A 110 -14.34 -14.23 13.47
CA ARG A 110 -12.98 -13.77 13.79
C ARG A 110 -11.98 -14.20 12.72
N ARG A 111 -12.08 -15.45 12.25
CA ARG A 111 -11.24 -15.97 11.18
C ARG A 111 -11.42 -15.18 9.89
N ALA A 112 -12.66 -14.88 9.50
CA ALA A 112 -12.94 -14.09 8.31
C ALA A 112 -12.46 -12.64 8.42
N MET A 113 -12.61 -12.03 9.60
CA MET A 113 -12.05 -10.70 9.88
C MET A 113 -10.52 -10.71 9.75
N HIS A 114 -9.85 -11.72 10.31
CA HIS A 114 -8.39 -11.86 10.24
C HIS A 114 -7.90 -12.06 8.80
N VAL A 115 -8.57 -12.89 8.00
CA VAL A 115 -8.26 -13.05 6.57
C VAL A 115 -8.45 -11.73 5.81
N SER A 116 -9.51 -10.99 6.11
CA SER A 116 -9.79 -9.70 5.47
C SER A 116 -8.75 -8.65 5.87
N GLN A 117 -8.30 -8.66 7.13
CA GLN A 117 -7.21 -7.82 7.62
C GLN A 117 -5.90 -8.12 6.88
N MET A 118 -5.52 -9.39 6.74
CA MET A 118 -4.32 -9.78 6.00
C MET A 118 -4.35 -9.29 4.55
N ARG A 119 -5.49 -9.45 3.86
CA ARG A 119 -5.67 -8.94 2.49
C ARG A 119 -5.52 -7.43 2.39
N GLU A 120 -6.01 -6.67 3.38
CA GLU A 120 -5.83 -5.22 3.40
C GLU A 120 -4.38 -4.82 3.65
N VAL A 121 -3.68 -5.51 4.55
CA VAL A 121 -2.24 -5.31 4.77
C VAL A 121 -1.46 -5.58 3.49
N ASP A 122 -1.68 -6.73 2.84
CA ASP A 122 -1.02 -7.07 1.57
C ASP A 122 -1.25 -6.00 0.50
N ARG A 123 -2.48 -5.49 0.39
CA ARG A 123 -2.82 -4.41 -0.55
C ARG A 123 -2.09 -3.11 -0.23
N LEU A 124 -1.98 -2.75 1.05
CA LEU A 124 -1.24 -1.57 1.49
C LEU A 124 0.26 -1.72 1.27
N GLU A 125 0.80 -2.93 1.34
CA GLU A 125 2.23 -3.22 1.12
C GLU A 125 2.62 -3.38 -0.36
N GLN A 126 1.67 -3.71 -1.23
CA GLN A 126 1.93 -4.03 -2.64
C GLN A 126 2.76 -2.97 -3.38
N GLY A 127 3.97 -3.30 -3.86
CA GLY A 127 4.81 -2.34 -4.58
C GLY A 127 5.75 -1.51 -3.69
N LEU A 128 5.84 -1.82 -2.39
CA LEU A 128 6.96 -1.36 -1.54
C LEU A 128 8.27 -2.10 -1.87
N ALA A 129 8.20 -3.34 -2.35
CA ALA A 129 9.39 -4.15 -2.66
C ALA A 129 10.31 -3.50 -3.71
N PRO A 130 9.85 -2.98 -4.86
CA PRO A 130 10.70 -2.22 -5.79
C PRO A 130 11.36 -1.01 -5.15
N LEU A 131 10.66 -0.32 -4.24
CA LEU A 131 11.22 0.83 -3.52
C LEU A 131 12.38 0.41 -2.62
N ALA A 132 12.21 -0.71 -1.91
CA ALA A 132 13.25 -1.30 -1.08
C ALA A 132 14.47 -1.74 -1.90
N THR A 133 14.24 -2.38 -3.05
CA THR A 133 15.31 -2.79 -3.98
C THR A 133 16.07 -1.59 -4.54
N ILE A 134 15.37 -0.55 -5.02
CA ILE A 134 16.02 0.67 -5.53
C ILE A 134 16.83 1.34 -4.42
N GLY A 135 16.26 1.44 -3.21
CA GLY A 135 16.93 2.02 -2.05
C GLY A 135 18.21 1.28 -1.67
N SER A 136 18.20 -0.06 -1.64
CA SER A 136 19.36 -0.86 -1.23
C SER A 136 20.42 -1.04 -2.32
N THR A 137 20.03 -1.06 -3.59
CA THR A 137 20.97 -1.30 -4.71
C THR A 137 21.59 -0.03 -5.27
N SER A 138 20.94 1.13 -5.13
CA SER A 138 21.43 2.40 -5.68
C SER A 138 22.84 2.82 -5.22
N PRO A 139 23.30 2.56 -3.97
CA PRO A 139 24.66 2.90 -3.57
C PRO A 139 25.71 2.09 -4.31
N TYR A 140 25.45 0.80 -4.54
CA TYR A 140 26.35 -0.09 -5.28
C TYR A 140 26.44 0.29 -6.75
N VAL A 141 25.30 0.67 -7.35
CA VAL A 141 25.25 1.19 -8.72
C VAL A 141 26.05 2.49 -8.85
N GLY A 142 25.95 3.39 -7.87
CA GLY A 142 26.76 4.61 -7.81
C GLY A 142 28.26 4.32 -7.66
N LEU A 143 28.62 3.42 -6.74
CA LEU A 143 30.01 3.00 -6.51
C LEU A 143 30.63 2.39 -7.78
N PHE A 144 29.88 1.55 -8.49
CA PHE A 144 30.32 0.99 -9.77
C PHE A 144 30.69 2.09 -10.79
N GLY A 145 29.87 3.15 -10.88
CA GLY A 145 30.18 4.32 -11.71
C GLY A 145 31.50 4.99 -11.31
N THR A 146 31.80 5.09 -10.01
CA THR A 146 33.05 5.71 -9.53
C THR A 146 34.29 4.85 -9.70
N VAL A 147 34.16 3.52 -9.76
CA VAL A 147 35.30 2.60 -9.97
C VAL A 147 35.69 2.52 -11.45
N TRP A 148 34.71 2.65 -12.35
CA TRP A 148 34.93 2.53 -13.79
C TRP A 148 35.22 3.87 -14.48
N GLY A 149 34.75 4.98 -13.89
CA GLY A 149 34.90 6.34 -14.39
C GLY A 149 36.30 6.90 -14.22
#